data_AF-A0A0P9DIP0-F1
#
_entry.id   AF-A0A0P9DIP0-F1
#
_cell.length_a   1.000
_cell.length_b   1.000
_cell.length_c   1.000
_cell.angle_alpha   90.00
_cell.angle_beta   90.00
_cell.angle_gamma   90.00
#
_symmetry.space_group_name_H-M   'P 1'
#
loop_
_entity.id
_entity.type
_entity.pdbx_description
1 polymer ?
#
loop_
_entity_poly.entity_id
_entity_poly.type
_entity_poly.pdbx_seq_one_letter_code
_entity_poly.pdbx_strand_id
1 'polypeptide(L)'
;MHTIKRVKLLTAAAAGLLALTACQSGAPSAASGSSKPPEAAAPSQQPGAATTPEAPTKPAPSSPAAPSTTEPASASVETQLKDMLVLARKGQVKGSEFAAHTGLIDEVEKKWGKADQIDSAGKGLYATYKKRGITFGFNKGELIFDVRSYDPELHKLTLPLIEKTLGKPKETAKNGDDQIYVFQASEQFELKFVIPAATGKVDHISVFSPQDTKNNMAG
;
A
#
# COMPACT_ATOMS: atom_id res chain seq x y z
N MET A 1 -39.22 28.66 -35.72
CA MET A 1 -38.61 27.87 -36.82
C MET A 1 -37.11 28.19 -36.83
N HIS A 2 -36.30 27.40 -36.14
CA HIS A 2 -34.84 27.58 -36.08
C HIS A 2 -34.18 26.28 -36.56
N THR A 3 -33.47 26.38 -37.68
CA THR A 3 -32.92 25.27 -38.46
C THR A 3 -31.57 24.85 -37.88
N ILE A 4 -31.49 23.64 -37.33
CA ILE A 4 -30.24 23.03 -36.87
C ILE A 4 -29.46 22.54 -38.10
N LYS A 5 -28.35 23.22 -38.43
CA LYS A 5 -27.40 22.76 -39.44
C LYS A 5 -26.55 21.62 -38.87
N ARG A 6 -26.70 20.42 -39.45
CA ARG A 6 -25.86 19.25 -39.20
C ARG A 6 -24.47 19.47 -39.77
N VAL A 7 -23.44 19.50 -38.92
CA VAL A 7 -22.03 19.47 -39.33
C VAL A 7 -21.68 18.02 -39.64
N LYS A 8 -21.33 17.75 -40.90
CA LYS A 8 -20.88 16.44 -41.38
C LYS A 8 -19.44 16.19 -40.96
N LEU A 9 -19.26 15.04 -40.33
CA LEU A 9 -18.02 14.31 -40.13
C LEU A 9 -17.31 14.10 -41.48
N LEU A 10 -16.03 14.44 -41.56
CA LEU A 10 -15.14 14.09 -42.68
C LEU A 10 -13.99 13.24 -42.11
N THR A 11 -14.13 11.94 -42.32
CA THR A 11 -13.10 10.92 -42.16
C THR A 11 -12.03 11.12 -43.23
N ALA A 12 -10.77 11.28 -42.80
CA ALA A 12 -9.60 11.16 -43.68
C ALA A 12 -8.80 9.94 -43.23
N ALA A 13 -8.89 8.88 -44.02
CA ALA A 13 -7.97 7.75 -43.97
C ALA A 13 -6.68 8.11 -44.72
N ALA A 14 -5.54 7.88 -44.11
CA ALA A 14 -4.25 7.87 -44.80
C ALA A 14 -3.47 6.62 -44.37
N ALA A 15 -3.22 5.76 -45.35
CA ALA A 15 -2.44 4.55 -45.28
C ALA A 15 -0.96 4.84 -45.60
N GLY A 16 -0.06 4.00 -45.08
CA GLY A 16 1.37 3.94 -45.40
C GLY A 16 2.22 3.85 -44.12
N LEU A 17 3.23 2.99 -43.96
CA LEU A 17 3.91 2.07 -44.86
C LEU A 17 4.55 0.96 -44.00
N LEU A 18 4.62 -0.25 -44.54
CA LEU A 18 5.40 -1.37 -44.03
C LEU A 18 6.91 -1.08 -44.09
N ALA A 19 7.63 -1.43 -43.02
CA ALA A 19 9.05 -1.78 -43.11
C ALA A 19 9.29 -3.05 -42.29
N LEU A 20 9.53 -4.14 -43.02
CA LEU A 20 10.02 -5.42 -42.53
C LEU A 20 11.54 -5.32 -42.38
N THR A 21 12.06 -5.70 -41.22
CA THR A 21 13.47 -6.12 -41.11
C THR A 21 13.50 -7.44 -40.36
N ALA A 22 14.05 -8.44 -41.04
CA ALA A 22 14.15 -9.82 -40.61
C ALA A 22 15.62 -10.22 -40.43
N CYS A 23 15.80 -11.32 -39.70
CA CYS A 23 17.00 -12.16 -39.53
C CYS A 23 18.08 -11.59 -38.58
N GLN A 24 18.76 -12.38 -37.74
CA GLN A 24 19.14 -13.78 -37.91
C GLN A 24 19.41 -14.49 -36.56
N SER A 25 19.17 -15.80 -36.63
CA SER A 25 19.33 -16.93 -35.72
C SER A 25 20.68 -17.10 -35.01
N GLY A 26 20.64 -17.75 -33.84
CA GLY A 26 21.76 -18.46 -33.23
C GLY A 26 21.36 -19.18 -31.95
N ALA A 27 21.04 -20.48 -32.04
CA ALA A 27 20.87 -21.40 -30.91
C ALA A 27 22.13 -22.29 -30.77
N PRO A 28 22.15 -23.30 -29.90
CA PRO A 28 22.34 -23.25 -28.45
C PRO A 28 23.70 -23.90 -28.06
N SER A 29 24.22 -23.66 -26.86
CA SER A 29 25.27 -24.52 -26.30
C SER A 29 24.92 -24.97 -24.89
N ALA A 30 24.72 -26.28 -24.77
CA ALA A 30 24.75 -27.01 -23.52
C ALA A 30 26.18 -27.06 -22.97
N ALA A 31 26.34 -27.01 -21.65
CA ALA A 31 27.34 -27.78 -20.93
C ALA A 31 26.99 -27.81 -19.44
N SER A 32 26.77 -29.01 -18.93
CA SER A 32 26.73 -29.35 -17.51
C SER A 32 28.08 -29.08 -16.84
N GLY A 33 28.03 -28.68 -15.58
CA GLY A 33 29.20 -28.67 -14.69
C GLY A 33 28.74 -28.75 -13.24
N SER A 34 28.55 -29.98 -12.74
CA SER A 34 28.45 -30.26 -11.32
C SER A 34 29.81 -30.10 -10.65
N SER A 35 29.86 -29.39 -9.52
CA SER A 35 30.84 -29.66 -8.47
C SER A 35 30.31 -29.16 -7.12
N LYS A 36 30.05 -30.11 -6.21
CA LYS A 36 29.89 -29.95 -4.76
C LYS A 36 31.22 -30.42 -4.10
N PRO A 37 31.37 -30.34 -2.76
CA PRO A 37 31.96 -29.28 -1.93
C PRO A 37 33.35 -29.68 -1.36
N PRO A 38 33.92 -28.87 -0.43
CA PRO A 38 34.37 -29.43 0.86
C PRO A 38 33.85 -28.55 2.01
N GLU A 39 33.17 -29.05 3.05
CA GLU A 39 33.59 -29.91 4.17
C GLU A 39 34.65 -29.31 5.12
N ALA A 40 34.13 -28.87 6.27
CA ALA A 40 34.63 -28.92 7.65
C ALA A 40 36.02 -28.36 8.02
N ALA A 41 36.02 -27.38 8.93
CA ALA A 41 36.63 -27.50 10.26
C ALA A 41 36.21 -26.35 11.19
N ALA A 42 35.33 -26.65 12.15
CA ALA A 42 35.42 -26.15 13.53
C ALA A 42 36.29 -27.17 14.33
N PRO A 43 36.69 -27.03 15.62
CA PRO A 43 36.09 -26.18 16.67
C PRO A 43 37.07 -25.65 17.78
N SER A 44 36.45 -25.08 18.83
CA SER A 44 36.90 -25.01 20.25
C SER A 44 37.78 -23.83 20.69
N GLN A 45 37.68 -23.21 21.88
CA GLN A 45 36.87 -23.32 23.13
C GLN A 45 37.19 -22.02 23.94
N GLN A 46 36.25 -21.29 24.55
CA GLN A 46 35.78 -21.32 25.97
C GLN A 46 36.86 -21.01 27.05
N PRO A 47 36.54 -20.73 28.34
CA PRO A 47 35.72 -19.70 29.04
C PRO A 47 36.53 -18.83 30.03
N GLY A 48 35.91 -17.78 30.59
CA GLY A 48 36.37 -17.15 31.85
C GLY A 48 35.19 -16.63 32.70
N ALA A 49 34.98 -17.26 33.87
CA ALA A 49 34.10 -16.86 34.98
C ALA A 49 34.68 -15.63 35.72
N ALA A 50 34.10 -14.93 36.71
CA ALA A 50 32.93 -14.97 37.61
C ALA A 50 32.70 -13.47 38.03
N THR A 51 31.58 -12.97 38.56
CA THR A 51 31.08 -13.13 39.94
C THR A 51 29.76 -12.34 40.13
N THR A 52 28.81 -12.91 40.87
CA THR A 52 27.64 -12.28 41.54
C THR A 52 28.04 -11.72 42.93
N PRO A 53 27.15 -11.21 43.82
CA PRO A 53 26.07 -10.21 43.75
C PRO A 53 26.25 -9.08 44.80
N GLU A 54 25.67 -7.89 44.63
CA GLU A 54 25.51 -6.93 45.74
C GLU A 54 24.13 -6.25 45.77
N ALA A 55 23.40 -6.50 46.86
CA ALA A 55 22.32 -5.70 47.44
C ALA A 55 22.44 -5.96 48.97
N PRO A 56 22.15 -5.01 49.89
CA PRO A 56 20.93 -4.20 49.87
C PRO A 56 21.08 -2.76 50.40
N THR A 57 20.09 -1.90 50.13
CA THR A 57 19.72 -0.82 51.07
C THR A 57 18.26 -0.41 50.85
N LYS A 58 17.50 -0.37 51.94
CA LYS A 58 16.08 -0.01 52.07
C LYS A 58 15.99 0.95 53.28
N PRO A 59 14.87 1.66 53.53
CA PRO A 59 14.21 2.73 52.77
C PRO A 59 14.22 4.07 53.56
N ALA A 60 13.83 5.17 52.92
CA ALA A 60 13.22 6.31 53.62
C ALA A 60 12.12 6.96 52.75
N PRO A 61 11.09 7.56 53.36
CA PRO A 61 9.72 7.56 52.83
C PRO A 61 9.26 8.91 52.27
N SER A 62 8.05 8.89 51.69
CA SER A 62 7.09 9.99 51.54
C SER A 62 7.09 10.70 50.18
N SER A 63 6.13 10.33 49.33
CA SER A 63 4.97 11.20 49.06
C SER A 63 3.88 10.41 48.29
N PRO A 64 2.57 10.68 48.52
CA PRO A 64 1.49 9.83 48.02
C PRO A 64 1.38 9.87 46.50
N ALA A 65 1.43 8.69 45.87
CA ALA A 65 1.03 8.51 44.49
C ALA A 65 -0.50 8.72 44.39
N ALA A 66 -0.89 9.83 43.77
CA ALA A 66 -2.21 9.99 43.18
C ALA A 66 -2.41 8.92 42.08
N PRO A 67 -3.64 8.43 41.87
CA PRO A 67 -3.88 7.28 41.00
C PRO A 67 -3.51 7.61 39.55
N SER A 68 -2.62 6.80 38.98
CA SER A 68 -2.33 6.80 37.55
C SER A 68 -3.53 6.24 36.79
N THR A 69 -4.40 7.12 36.29
CA THR A 69 -5.41 6.77 35.29
C THR A 69 -4.69 6.27 34.04
N THR A 70 -4.65 4.95 33.89
CA THR A 70 -4.01 4.23 32.79
C THR A 70 -5.01 4.04 31.65
N GLU A 71 -5.52 5.13 31.08
CA GLU A 71 -6.54 5.08 30.01
C GLU A 71 -6.45 6.14 28.88
N PRO A 72 -5.26 6.55 28.35
CA PRO A 72 -5.20 7.43 27.16
C PRO A 72 -4.85 6.72 25.83
N ALA A 73 -4.25 5.53 25.84
CA ALA A 73 -3.69 4.93 24.61
C ALA A 73 -4.72 4.26 23.70
N SER A 74 -5.75 3.61 24.27
CA SER A 74 -6.77 2.88 23.50
C SER A 74 -7.75 3.81 22.79
N ALA A 75 -8.23 4.85 23.47
CA ALA A 75 -9.17 5.82 22.91
C ALA A 75 -8.57 6.56 21.69
N SER A 76 -7.27 6.89 21.74
CA SER A 76 -6.59 7.56 20.63
C SER A 76 -6.54 6.71 19.36
N VAL A 77 -6.32 5.40 19.48
CA VAL A 77 -6.28 4.50 18.31
C VAL A 77 -7.68 4.24 17.74
N GLU A 78 -8.70 4.12 18.61
CA GLU A 78 -10.08 3.99 18.15
C GLU A 78 -10.53 5.21 17.34
N THR A 79 -10.18 6.42 17.80
CA THR A 79 -10.42 7.66 17.03
C THR A 79 -9.66 7.65 15.71
N GLN A 80 -8.38 7.28 15.71
CA GLN A 80 -7.57 7.20 14.50
C GLN A 80 -8.21 6.27 13.44
N LEU A 81 -8.68 5.09 13.83
CA LEU A 81 -9.33 4.13 12.93
C LEU A 81 -10.67 4.65 12.37
N LYS A 82 -11.47 5.33 13.22
CA LYS A 82 -12.72 5.96 12.78
C LYS A 82 -12.46 7.10 11.79
N ASP A 83 -11.44 7.90 12.04
CA ASP A 83 -11.04 8.99 11.14
C ASP A 83 -10.57 8.45 9.78
N MET A 84 -9.82 7.34 9.75
CA MET A 84 -9.48 6.66 8.50
C MET A 84 -10.72 6.24 7.73
N LEU A 85 -11.74 5.67 8.41
CA LEU A 85 -12.98 5.29 7.75
C LEU A 85 -13.75 6.50 7.20
N VAL A 86 -13.74 7.63 7.92
CA VAL A 86 -14.34 8.89 7.46
C VAL A 86 -13.63 9.45 6.23
N LEU A 87 -12.30 9.41 6.19
CA LEU A 87 -11.52 9.81 5.01
C LEU A 87 -11.75 8.84 3.84
N ALA A 88 -11.79 7.52 4.11
CA ALA A 88 -12.01 6.50 3.11
C ALA A 88 -13.37 6.66 2.40
N ARG A 89 -14.41 7.08 3.14
CA ARG A 89 -15.73 7.43 2.56
C ARG A 89 -15.67 8.56 1.53
N LYS A 90 -14.63 9.38 1.58
CA LYS A 90 -14.36 10.48 0.64
C LYS A 90 -13.31 10.09 -0.42
N GLY A 91 -12.87 8.84 -0.46
CA GLY A 91 -11.80 8.39 -1.36
C GLY A 91 -10.39 8.80 -0.93
N GLN A 92 -10.20 9.31 0.30
CA GLN A 92 -8.96 9.94 0.74
C GLN A 92 -8.25 9.16 1.85
N VAL A 93 -6.96 9.42 2.00
CA VAL A 93 -6.14 9.01 3.15
C VAL A 93 -5.52 10.23 3.81
N LYS A 94 -5.09 10.09 5.07
CA LYS A 94 -4.35 11.14 5.77
C LYS A 94 -3.08 11.49 4.99
N GLY A 95 -2.78 12.79 4.87
CA GLY A 95 -1.60 13.29 4.16
C GLY A 95 -1.76 13.43 2.64
N SER A 96 -2.93 13.09 2.08
CA SER A 96 -3.27 13.33 0.67
C SER A 96 -4.52 14.20 0.56
N GLU A 97 -4.46 15.23 -0.29
CA GLU A 97 -5.64 16.00 -0.70
C GLU A 97 -6.39 15.34 -1.88
N PHE A 98 -5.70 14.48 -2.62
CA PHE A 98 -6.24 13.77 -3.77
C PHE A 98 -7.00 12.52 -3.34
N ALA A 99 -8.09 12.23 -4.05
CA ALA A 99 -9.02 11.16 -3.75
C ALA A 99 -9.13 10.15 -4.89
N ALA A 100 -9.39 8.89 -4.55
CA ALA A 100 -9.88 7.91 -5.51
C ALA A 100 -11.21 8.36 -6.11
N HIS A 101 -11.53 7.87 -7.31
CA HIS A 101 -12.73 8.16 -8.10
C HIS A 101 -12.85 9.57 -8.68
N THR A 102 -12.23 10.58 -8.08
CA THR A 102 -12.35 11.98 -8.55
C THR A 102 -11.01 12.64 -8.87
N GLY A 103 -9.90 12.19 -8.28
CA GLY A 103 -8.58 12.74 -8.54
C GLY A 103 -7.99 12.26 -9.88
N LEU A 104 -7.20 13.12 -10.51
CA LEU A 104 -6.43 12.81 -11.71
C LEU A 104 -4.93 12.82 -11.40
N ILE A 105 -4.18 11.85 -11.91
CA ILE A 105 -2.74 11.77 -11.64
C ILE A 105 -1.97 12.98 -12.20
N ASP A 106 -2.43 13.57 -13.29
CA ASP A 106 -1.84 14.78 -13.89
C ASP A 106 -1.92 15.99 -12.96
N GLU A 107 -3.00 16.12 -12.18
CA GLU A 107 -3.13 17.18 -11.18
C GLU A 107 -2.17 16.95 -10.00
N VAL A 108 -1.95 15.69 -9.63
CA VAL A 108 -0.93 15.31 -8.65
C VAL A 108 0.44 15.71 -9.16
N GLU A 109 0.80 15.34 -10.39
CA GLU A 109 2.12 15.67 -10.96
C GLU A 109 2.33 17.18 -11.05
N LYS A 110 1.31 17.92 -11.49
CA LYS A 110 1.35 19.39 -11.54
C LYS A 110 1.63 20.02 -10.18
N LYS A 111 1.07 19.45 -9.11
CA LYS A 111 1.18 20.02 -7.76
C LYS A 111 2.39 19.52 -6.99
N TRP A 112 2.72 18.23 -7.12
CA TRP A 112 3.72 17.55 -6.31
C TRP A 112 5.03 17.29 -7.08
N GLY A 113 5.03 17.51 -8.40
CA GLY A 113 6.11 17.13 -9.29
C GLY A 113 5.98 15.68 -9.75
N LYS A 114 6.95 15.20 -10.52
CA LYS A 114 6.98 13.82 -11.01
C LYS A 114 7.06 12.81 -9.86
N ALA A 115 6.40 11.67 -10.04
CA ALA A 115 6.55 10.53 -9.16
C ALA A 115 8.00 10.03 -9.15
N ASP A 116 8.42 9.48 -8.02
CA ASP A 116 9.75 8.86 -7.88
C ASP A 116 9.85 7.59 -8.72
N GLN A 117 8.73 6.90 -8.91
CA GLN A 117 8.62 5.65 -9.65
C GLN A 117 7.20 5.46 -10.18
N ILE A 118 7.07 4.84 -11.34
CA ILE A 118 5.79 4.40 -11.90
C ILE A 118 5.92 2.93 -12.31
N ASP A 119 5.09 2.07 -11.74
CA ASP A 119 5.07 0.63 -12.05
C ASP A 119 3.69 0.20 -12.55
N SER A 120 3.67 -0.80 -13.43
CA SER A 120 2.43 -1.48 -13.80
C SER A 120 2.12 -2.59 -12.80
N ALA A 121 0.95 -2.53 -12.16
CA ALA A 121 0.51 -3.57 -11.24
C ALA A 121 -1.01 -3.76 -11.28
N GLY A 122 -1.45 -5.02 -11.23
CA GLY A 122 -2.87 -5.36 -11.26
C GLY A 122 -3.59 -4.81 -12.49
N LYS A 123 -4.46 -3.80 -12.29
CA LYS A 123 -5.34 -3.22 -13.32
C LYS A 123 -4.94 -1.81 -13.76
N GLY A 124 -3.80 -1.29 -13.32
CA GLY A 124 -3.39 0.07 -13.65
C GLY A 124 -1.91 0.34 -13.44
N LEU A 125 -1.58 1.63 -13.47
CA LEU A 125 -0.25 2.14 -13.17
C LEU A 125 -0.25 2.69 -11.75
N TYR A 126 0.89 2.59 -11.07
CA TYR A 126 1.07 3.02 -9.70
C TYR A 126 2.21 4.02 -9.63
N ALA A 127 1.89 5.27 -9.28
CA ALA A 127 2.84 6.36 -9.11
C ALA A 127 3.19 6.54 -7.62
N THR A 128 4.46 6.30 -7.28
CA THR A 128 4.96 6.40 -5.90
C THR A 128 5.60 7.74 -5.62
N TYR A 129 5.19 8.36 -4.51
CA TYR A 129 5.74 9.61 -3.97
C TYR A 129 6.38 9.33 -2.60
N LYS A 130 7.63 8.87 -2.61
CA LYS A 130 8.36 8.32 -1.45
C LYS A 130 8.43 9.31 -0.29
N LYS A 131 8.75 10.59 -0.58
CA LYS A 131 8.84 11.64 0.44
C LYS A 131 7.52 11.91 1.16
N ARG A 132 6.39 11.56 0.53
CA ARG A 132 5.05 11.75 1.08
C ARG A 132 4.50 10.46 1.72
N GLY A 133 5.13 9.31 1.47
CA GLY A 133 4.59 8.02 1.89
C GLY A 133 3.25 7.70 1.22
N ILE A 134 3.04 8.18 -0.01
CA ILE A 134 1.79 8.01 -0.76
C ILE A 134 2.08 7.33 -2.10
N THR A 135 1.19 6.43 -2.51
CA THR A 135 1.18 5.89 -3.88
C THR A 135 -0.23 5.98 -4.46
N PHE A 136 -0.34 6.40 -5.70
CA PHE A 136 -1.61 6.47 -6.42
C PHE A 136 -1.67 5.39 -7.51
N GLY A 137 -2.67 4.53 -7.46
CA GLY A 137 -3.06 3.69 -8.59
C GLY A 137 -4.02 4.44 -9.49
N PHE A 138 -3.74 4.50 -10.78
CA PHE A 138 -4.52 5.21 -11.78
C PHE A 138 -4.69 4.41 -13.07
N ASN A 139 -5.81 4.62 -13.76
CA ASN A 139 -6.13 3.91 -14.99
C ASN A 139 -5.58 4.68 -16.22
N LYS A 140 -5.80 4.14 -17.42
CA LYS A 140 -5.30 4.76 -18.67
C LYS A 140 -5.90 6.14 -18.98
N GLY A 141 -7.01 6.49 -18.35
CA GLY A 141 -7.63 7.81 -18.43
C GLY A 141 -7.23 8.71 -17.26
N GLU A 142 -6.09 8.43 -16.61
CA GLU A 142 -5.48 9.24 -15.54
C GLU A 142 -6.28 9.32 -14.24
N LEU A 143 -7.48 8.72 -14.20
CA LEU A 143 -8.31 8.67 -13.01
C LEU A 143 -7.68 7.79 -11.93
N ILE A 144 -7.52 8.36 -10.75
CA ILE A 144 -7.04 7.66 -9.55
C ILE A 144 -8.15 6.73 -9.06
N PHE A 145 -7.83 5.44 -8.92
CA PHE A 145 -8.73 4.44 -8.36
C PHE A 145 -8.23 3.85 -7.04
N ASP A 146 -6.97 4.10 -6.66
CA ASP A 146 -6.35 3.58 -5.44
C ASP A 146 -5.47 4.67 -4.82
N VAL A 147 -5.72 5.02 -3.56
CA VAL A 147 -4.87 5.92 -2.78
C VAL A 147 -4.26 5.14 -1.62
N ARG A 148 -2.95 4.91 -1.67
CA ARG A 148 -2.22 4.18 -0.63
C ARG A 148 -1.47 5.11 0.30
N SER A 149 -1.49 4.79 1.58
CA SER A 149 -0.72 5.49 2.60
C SER A 149 0.18 4.51 3.36
N TYR A 150 1.46 4.89 3.46
CA TYR A 150 2.52 4.21 4.21
C TYR A 150 2.89 5.03 5.46
N ASP A 151 1.92 5.71 6.09
CA ASP A 151 2.15 6.48 7.31
C ASP A 151 2.73 5.55 8.40
N PRO A 152 3.91 5.85 8.99
CA PRO A 152 4.54 5.01 10.01
C PRO A 152 3.64 4.71 11.22
N GLU A 153 2.67 5.57 11.51
CA GLU A 153 1.69 5.35 12.58
C GLU A 153 0.81 4.11 12.35
N LEU A 154 0.71 3.63 11.10
CA LEU A 154 -0.01 2.41 10.76
C LEU A 154 0.60 1.16 11.40
N HIS A 155 1.91 1.15 11.64
CA HIS A 155 2.60 0.00 12.26
C HIS A 155 2.18 -0.26 13.71
N LYS A 156 1.42 0.66 14.33
CA LYS A 156 0.83 0.49 15.66
C LYS A 156 -0.47 -0.34 15.61
N LEU A 157 -1.08 -0.47 14.43
CA LEU A 157 -2.36 -1.13 14.23
C LEU A 157 -2.18 -2.64 14.02
N THR A 158 -3.11 -3.41 14.58
CA THR A 158 -3.20 -4.86 14.42
C THR A 158 -4.63 -5.25 14.06
N LEU A 159 -4.81 -6.42 13.45
CA LEU A 159 -6.15 -6.89 13.09
C LEU A 159 -7.14 -6.89 14.27
N PRO A 160 -6.80 -7.41 15.48
CA PRO A 160 -7.74 -7.41 16.59
C PRO A 160 -8.21 -6.00 17.00
N LEU A 161 -7.34 -4.99 16.90
CA LEU A 161 -7.70 -3.62 17.21
C LEU A 161 -8.60 -3.02 16.14
N ILE A 162 -8.30 -3.29 14.86
CA ILE A 162 -9.14 -2.89 13.73
C ILE A 162 -10.52 -3.53 13.88
N GLU A 163 -10.59 -4.83 14.17
CA GLU A 163 -11.86 -5.54 14.28
C GLU A 163 -12.70 -5.07 15.47
N LYS A 164 -12.05 -4.76 16.59
CA LYS A 164 -12.71 -4.17 17.75
C LYS A 164 -13.38 -2.83 17.41
N THR A 165 -12.74 -2.00 16.59
CA THR A 165 -13.23 -0.64 16.30
C THR A 165 -14.16 -0.58 15.09
N LEU A 166 -13.86 -1.30 14.01
CA LEU A 166 -14.54 -1.21 12.72
C LEU A 166 -15.45 -2.41 12.43
N GLY A 167 -15.42 -3.46 13.27
CA GLY A 167 -16.13 -4.71 13.05
C GLY A 167 -15.33 -5.70 12.21
N LYS A 168 -15.96 -6.75 11.70
CA LYS A 168 -15.26 -7.74 10.86
C LYS A 168 -15.04 -7.20 9.43
N PRO A 169 -13.95 -7.60 8.75
CA PRO A 169 -13.78 -7.29 7.34
C PRO A 169 -14.90 -7.95 6.52
N LYS A 170 -15.31 -7.27 5.44
CA LYS A 170 -16.26 -7.79 4.45
C LYS A 170 -15.63 -8.94 3.66
N GLU A 171 -14.36 -8.79 3.33
CA GLU A 171 -13.60 -9.75 2.53
C GLU A 171 -12.15 -9.76 3.02
N THR A 172 -11.51 -10.92 2.86
CA THR A 172 -10.10 -11.10 3.13
C THR A 172 -9.45 -11.70 1.88
N ALA A 173 -8.40 -11.05 1.39
CA ALA A 173 -7.64 -11.46 0.21
C ALA A 173 -6.16 -11.63 0.55
N LYS A 174 -5.40 -12.38 -0.27
CA LYS A 174 -3.97 -12.63 -0.05
C LYS A 174 -3.17 -12.17 -1.27
N ASN A 175 -2.01 -11.55 -1.04
CA ASN A 175 -1.06 -11.18 -2.07
C ASN A 175 0.36 -11.52 -1.61
N GLY A 176 0.97 -12.57 -2.19
CA GLY A 176 2.21 -13.11 -1.64
C GLY A 176 2.01 -13.55 -0.19
N ASP A 177 2.84 -13.04 0.72
CA ASP A 177 2.76 -13.30 2.17
C ASP A 177 1.91 -12.27 2.92
N ASP A 178 1.31 -11.31 2.21
CA ASP A 178 0.47 -10.28 2.81
C ASP A 178 -0.99 -10.70 2.87
N GLN A 179 -1.63 -10.43 4.01
CA GLN A 179 -3.06 -10.53 4.18
C GLN A 179 -3.70 -9.16 4.02
N ILE A 180 -4.71 -9.07 3.16
CA ILE A 180 -5.47 -7.86 2.86
C ILE A 180 -6.85 -8.00 3.47
N TYR A 181 -7.19 -7.13 4.42
CA TYR A 181 -8.50 -7.09 5.06
C TYR A 181 -9.30 -5.92 4.51
N VAL A 182 -10.45 -6.22 3.90
CA VAL A 182 -11.26 -5.26 3.15
C VAL A 182 -12.47 -4.85 3.97
N PHE A 183 -12.60 -3.56 4.23
CA PHE A 183 -13.72 -2.93 4.91
C PHE A 183 -14.50 -2.06 3.92
N GLN A 184 -15.83 -2.16 3.93
CA GLN A 184 -16.66 -1.27 3.12
C GLN A 184 -16.68 0.12 3.75
N ALA A 185 -16.18 1.13 3.05
CA ALA A 185 -16.25 2.52 3.52
C ALA A 185 -17.55 3.19 3.08
N SER A 186 -17.90 3.07 1.79
CA SER A 186 -19.15 3.51 1.16
C SER A 186 -19.46 2.59 -0.03
N GLU A 187 -20.55 2.79 -0.77
CA GLU A 187 -20.82 2.00 -2.00
C GLU A 187 -19.70 2.12 -3.05
N GLN A 188 -19.03 3.27 -3.10
CA GLN A 188 -17.95 3.56 -4.04
C GLN A 188 -16.59 3.07 -3.54
N PHE A 189 -16.34 3.09 -2.22
CA PHE A 189 -15.00 2.94 -1.65
C PHE A 189 -14.85 1.78 -0.69
N GLU A 190 -13.69 1.14 -0.77
CA GLU A 190 -13.18 0.16 0.18
C GLU A 190 -11.97 0.72 0.92
N LEU A 191 -11.92 0.50 2.23
CA LEU A 191 -10.72 0.70 3.05
C LEU A 191 -10.04 -0.66 3.25
N LYS A 192 -8.82 -0.81 2.73
CA LYS A 192 -8.05 -2.04 2.79
C LYS A 192 -6.88 -1.87 3.74
N PHE A 193 -6.69 -2.83 4.64
CA PHE A 193 -5.51 -2.92 5.50
C PHE A 193 -4.62 -4.05 5.01
N VAL A 194 -3.37 -3.75 4.66
CA VAL A 194 -2.39 -4.75 4.24
C VAL A 194 -1.49 -5.08 5.43
N ILE A 195 -1.50 -6.35 5.83
CA ILE A 195 -0.80 -6.86 7.00
C ILE A 195 0.12 -7.99 6.56
N PRO A 196 1.45 -7.77 6.52
CA PRO A 196 2.41 -8.82 6.25
C PRO A 196 2.38 -9.90 7.33
N ALA A 197 2.45 -11.18 6.93
CA ALA A 197 2.51 -12.29 7.88
C ALA A 197 3.71 -12.20 8.84
N ALA A 198 4.82 -11.62 8.36
CA ALA A 198 6.05 -11.47 9.15
C ALA A 198 5.89 -10.53 10.36
N THR A 199 5.05 -9.50 10.25
CA THR A 199 4.93 -8.45 11.28
C THR A 199 3.63 -8.54 12.07
N GLY A 200 2.55 -9.06 11.44
CA GLY A 200 1.20 -9.03 12.03
C GLY A 200 0.66 -7.62 12.28
N LYS A 201 1.29 -6.60 11.69
CA LYS A 201 0.96 -5.17 11.82
C LYS A 201 0.63 -4.59 10.46
N VAL A 202 -0.17 -3.53 10.44
CA VAL A 202 -0.48 -2.84 9.17
C VAL A 202 0.78 -2.22 8.61
N ASP A 203 1.15 -2.59 7.38
CA ASP A 203 2.22 -1.97 6.60
C ASP A 203 1.72 -0.70 5.92
N HIS A 204 0.62 -0.84 5.18
CA HIS A 204 -0.04 0.28 4.53
C HIS A 204 -1.56 0.06 4.45
N ILE A 205 -2.26 1.17 4.19
CA ILE A 205 -3.67 1.15 3.84
C ILE A 205 -3.86 1.53 2.38
N SER A 206 -4.99 1.12 1.81
CA SER A 206 -5.45 1.50 0.48
C SER A 206 -6.91 1.93 0.57
N VAL A 207 -7.21 3.13 0.09
CA VAL A 207 -8.58 3.56 -0.19
C VAL A 207 -8.83 3.36 -1.68
N PHE A 208 -9.64 2.36 -1.96
CA PHE A 208 -9.78 1.77 -3.28
C PHE A 208 -11.18 1.95 -3.82
N SER A 209 -11.29 2.25 -5.11
CA SER A 209 -12.55 2.38 -5.85
C SER A 209 -12.69 1.21 -6.82
N PRO A 210 -13.44 0.15 -6.46
CA PRO A 210 -13.55 -1.05 -7.30
C PRO A 210 -14.16 -0.78 -8.67
N GLN A 211 -15.11 0.15 -8.76
CA GLN A 211 -15.82 0.44 -10.01
C GLN A 211 -14.90 1.06 -11.06
N ASP A 212 -13.94 1.88 -10.65
CA ASP A 212 -13.02 2.58 -11.56
C ASP A 212 -11.90 1.68 -12.11
N THR A 213 -11.86 0.42 -11.66
CA THR A 213 -10.98 -0.63 -12.19
C THR A 213 -11.67 -1.59 -13.14
N LYS A 214 -13.00 -1.49 -13.28
CA LYS A 214 -13.76 -2.30 -14.22
C LYS A 214 -13.59 -1.69 -15.61
N ASN A 215 -13.02 -2.47 -16.53
CA ASN A 215 -12.92 -2.06 -17.91
C ASN A 215 -14.30 -2.20 -18.59
N ASN A 216 -15.10 -1.14 -18.59
CA ASN A 216 -16.41 -1.15 -19.26
C ASN A 216 -16.30 -1.08 -20.80
N MET A 217 -15.10 -1.15 -21.38
CA MET A 217 -14.85 -1.17 -22.83
C MET A 217 -14.81 -2.59 -23.43
N ALA A 218 -15.24 -3.61 -22.69
CA ALA A 218 -15.53 -4.93 -23.25
C ALA A 218 -17.02 -4.98 -23.66
N GLY A 219 -17.34 -4.39 -24.81
CA GLY A 219 -18.65 -4.40 -25.45
C GLY A 219 -18.51 -4.53 -26.96
#